data_AF-A0A1M6NH61-F1
#
_entry.id   AF-A0A1M6NH61-F1
#
_cell.length_a   1.000
_cell.length_b   1.000
_cell.length_c   1.000
_cell.angle_alpha   90.00
_cell.angle_beta   90.00
_cell.angle_gamma   90.00
#
_symmetry.space_group_name_H-M   'P 1'
#
loop_
_entity.id
_entity.type
_entity.pdbx_description
1 polymer ?
#
loop_
_entity_poly.entity_id
_entity_poly.type
_entity_poly.pdbx_seq_one_letter_code
_entity_poly.pdbx_strand_id
1 'polypeptide(L)' 'MKLPDGIGDQPINKTIEQHPFIGELLGKYDVGCVTCGVGICLVNDVVSIHALGDEIEAEIEKEILTYLEKIGA' A
#
# COMPACT_ATOMS: atom_id res chain seq x y z
N MET A 1 -1.76 5.44 6.79
CA MET A 1 -1.99 4.12 7.41
C MET A 1 -0.95 3.85 8.50
N LYS A 2 -1.18 2.89 9.39
CA LYS A 2 -0.23 2.41 10.41
C LYS A 2 0.29 1.01 10.07
N LEU A 3 1.21 0.94 9.12
CA LEU A 3 1.83 -0.32 8.69
C LEU A 3 3.10 -0.60 9.51
N PRO A 4 3.39 -1.87 9.87
CA PRO A 4 4.58 -2.24 10.62
C PRO A 4 5.86 -2.06 9.78
N ASP A 5 7.02 -2.16 10.45
CA ASP A 5 8.35 -2.17 9.86
C ASP A 5 8.67 -1.04 8.88
N GLY A 6 7.98 0.09 9.06
CA GLY A 6 8.14 1.28 8.22
C GLY A 6 7.64 1.09 6.78
N ILE A 7 6.86 0.04 6.50
CA ILE A 7 6.33 -0.24 5.15
C ILE A 7 5.59 0.98 4.57
N GLY A 8 4.84 1.70 5.42
CA GLY A 8 4.14 2.92 5.03
C GLY A 8 5.04 4.03 4.49
N ASP A 9 6.30 4.06 4.93
CA ASP A 9 7.29 5.09 4.62
C ASP A 9 8.32 4.62 3.57
N GLN A 10 8.10 3.45 2.97
CA GLN A 10 8.93 2.93 1.87
C GLN A 10 8.39 3.35 0.50
N PRO A 11 9.27 3.48 -0.52
CA PRO A 11 8.84 3.64 -1.90
C PRO A 11 7.99 2.45 -2.35
N ILE A 12 6.85 2.76 -2.99
CA ILE A 12 5.87 1.74 -3.40
C ILE A 12 6.47 0.67 -4.31
N ASN A 13 7.42 1.00 -5.18
CA ASN A 13 8.09 0.00 -6.01
C ASN A 13 8.88 -1.03 -5.19
N LYS A 14 9.55 -0.61 -4.11
CA LYS A 14 10.29 -1.48 -3.19
C LYS A 14 9.36 -2.32 -2.35
N THR A 15 8.26 -1.74 -1.88
CA THR A 15 7.23 -2.49 -1.17
C THR A 15 6.63 -3.57 -2.07
N ILE A 16 6.32 -3.28 -3.34
CA ILE A 16 5.75 -4.27 -4.27
C ILE A 16 6.77 -5.36 -4.63
N GLU A 17 8.07 -5.03 -4.76
CA GLU A 17 9.13 -6.03 -4.97
C GLU A 17 9.17 -7.07 -3.83
N GLN A 18 8.95 -6.63 -2.58
CA GLN A 18 8.98 -7.50 -1.40
C GLN A 18 7.62 -8.16 -1.10
N HIS A 19 6.54 -7.43 -1.38
CA HIS A 19 5.16 -7.79 -1.08
C HIS A 19 4.25 -7.55 -2.30
N PRO A 20 4.31 -8.39 -3.33
CA PRO A 20 3.54 -8.20 -4.56
C PRO A 20 2.02 -8.05 -4.33
N PHE A 21 1.50 -8.73 -3.31
CA PHE A 21 0.09 -8.62 -2.91
C PHE A 21 -0.34 -7.19 -2.57
N ILE A 22 0.54 -6.37 -1.96
CA ILE A 22 0.23 -4.97 -1.65
C ILE A 22 -0.02 -4.19 -2.95
N GLY A 23 0.74 -4.46 -4.01
CA GLY A 23 0.52 -3.86 -5.33
C GLY A 23 -0.80 -4.29 -5.97
N GLU A 24 -1.13 -5.59 -5.91
CA GLU A 24 -2.40 -6.12 -6.40
C GLU A 24 -3.60 -5.54 -5.65
N LEU A 25 -3.50 -5.43 -4.33
CA LEU A 25 -4.53 -4.86 -3.48
C LEU A 25 -4.80 -3.40 -3.83
N LEU A 26 -3.76 -2.58 -3.87
CA LEU A 26 -3.89 -1.16 -4.21
C LEU A 26 -4.50 -0.99 -5.62
N GLY A 27 -4.10 -1.82 -6.58
CA GLY A 27 -4.64 -1.82 -7.93
C GLY A 27 -6.15 -2.06 -8.02
N LYS A 28 -6.77 -2.75 -7.04
CA LYS A 28 -8.24 -2.92 -6.99
C LYS A 28 -8.98 -1.61 -6.69
N TYR A 29 -8.30 -0.66 -6.06
CA TYR A 29 -8.83 0.65 -5.72
C TYR A 29 -8.37 1.73 -6.72
N ASP A 30 -7.80 1.33 -7.87
CA ASP A 30 -7.14 2.22 -8.84
C ASP A 30 -6.04 3.11 -8.23
N VAL A 31 -5.41 2.61 -7.16
CA VAL A 31 -4.32 3.27 -6.44
C VAL A 31 -3.04 2.45 -6.61
N GLY A 32 -1.88 3.09 -6.75
CA GLY A 32 -0.60 2.37 -6.86
C GLY A 32 0.34 2.92 -7.93
N CYS A 33 1.50 2.27 -8.05
CA CYS A 33 2.57 2.65 -8.98
C CYS A 33 2.17 2.59 -10.46
N VAL A 34 1.08 1.91 -10.81
CA VAL A 34 0.60 1.75 -12.20
C VAL A 34 0.13 3.06 -12.82
N THR A 35 -0.30 4.05 -12.03
CA THR A 35 -0.79 5.34 -12.55
C THR A 35 0.33 6.35 -12.77
N CYS A 36 1.37 6.36 -11.91
CA CYS A 36 2.48 7.32 -12.02
C CYS A 36 3.67 6.80 -12.83
N GLY A 37 3.86 5.48 -12.92
CA GLY A 37 4.94 4.84 -13.70
C GLY A 37 6.36 5.00 -13.14
N VAL A 38 6.57 5.79 -12.08
CA VAL A 38 7.89 6.04 -11.45
C VAL A 38 8.09 5.20 -10.19
N GLY A 39 7.04 5.03 -9.38
CA GLY A 39 7.05 4.15 -8.21
C GLY A 39 7.86 4.62 -7.00
N ILE A 40 8.22 5.91 -6.95
CA ILE A 40 9.02 6.48 -5.86
C ILE A 40 8.19 7.08 -4.71
N CYS A 41 6.88 7.23 -4.90
CA CYS A 41 5.98 7.72 -3.86
C CYS A 41 5.93 6.73 -2.70
N LEU A 42 5.77 7.24 -1.47
CA LEU A 42 5.63 6.39 -0.30
C LEU A 42 4.29 5.67 -0.31
N VAL A 43 4.20 4.49 0.31
CA VAL A 43 2.95 3.71 0.38
C VAL A 43 1.82 4.53 1.03
N ASN A 44 2.11 5.23 2.13
CA ASN A 44 1.16 6.12 2.79
C ASN A 44 0.70 7.25 1.85
N ASP A 45 1.63 7.89 1.13
CA ASP A 45 1.31 8.98 0.21
C ASP A 45 0.47 8.52 -0.98
N VAL A 46 0.77 7.33 -1.51
CA VAL A 46 0.05 6.71 -2.63
C VAL A 46 -1.44 6.59 -2.30
N VAL A 47 -1.78 6.16 -1.09
CA VAL A 47 -3.18 6.01 -0.67
C VAL A 47 -3.82 7.38 -0.38
N SER A 48 -3.14 8.24 0.38
CA SER A 48 -3.73 9.51 0.83
C SER A 48 -3.91 10.57 -0.27
N ILE A 49 -3.06 10.59 -1.31
CA ILE A 49 -3.19 11.53 -2.43
C ILE A 49 -4.43 11.24 -3.29
N HIS A 50 -4.87 9.99 -3.35
CA HIS A 50 -6.06 9.61 -4.14
C HIS A 50 -7.38 9.91 -3.42
N ALA A 51 -7.32 10.42 -2.18
CA ALA A 51 -8.46 10.90 -1.40
C ALA A 51 -9.66 9.93 -1.41
N LEU A 52 -9.37 8.63 -1.27
CA LEU A 52 -10.39 7.57 -1.28
C LEU A 52 -11.39 7.67 -0.11
N GLY A 53 -11.03 8.44 0.92
CA GLY A 53 -11.79 8.59 2.16
C GLY A 53 -11.33 7.61 3.25
N ASP A 54 -11.49 8.04 4.50
CA ASP A 54 -10.95 7.36 5.68
C ASP A 54 -11.41 5.89 5.80
N GLU A 55 -12.64 5.58 5.37
CA GLU A 55 -13.17 4.21 5.40
C GLU A 55 -12.41 3.27 4.45
N ILE A 56 -12.08 3.74 3.24
CA ILE A 56 -11.35 2.94 2.26
C ILE A 56 -9.88 2.81 2.68
N GLU A 57 -9.26 3.87 3.19
CA GLU A 57 -7.90 3.78 3.75
C GLU A 57 -7.82 2.73 4.87
N ALA A 58 -8.83 2.70 5.76
CA ALA A 58 -8.88 1.76 6.87
C ALA A 58 -9.04 0.29 6.41
N GLU A 59 -9.85 0.04 5.36
CA GLU A 59 -9.96 -1.31 4.80
C GLU A 59 -8.68 -1.74 4.07
N ILE A 60 -8.01 -0.84 3.33
CA ILE A 60 -6.70 -1.12 2.73
C ILE A 60 -5.68 -1.46 3.82
N GLU A 61 -5.60 -0.65 4.88
CA GLU A 61 -4.69 -0.90 6.00
C GLU A 61 -4.93 -2.28 6.62
N LYS A 62 -6.20 -2.61 6.91
CA LYS A 62 -6.60 -3.88 7.50
C LYS A 62 -6.28 -5.08 6.60
N GLU A 63 -6.49 -4.97 5.29
CA GLU A 63 -6.14 -6.03 4.34
C GLU A 63 -4.61 -6.24 4.27
N ILE A 64 -3.83 -5.16 4.30
CA ILE A 64 -2.35 -5.26 4.35
C ILE A 64 -1.90 -5.91 5.65
N LEU A 65 -2.42 -5.48 6.81
CA LEU A 65 -2.06 -6.05 8.10
C LEU A 65 -2.39 -7.54 8.18
N THR A 66 -3.58 -7.93 7.71
CA THR A 66 -3.99 -9.34 7.65
C THR A 66 -3.05 -10.17 6.77
N TYR A 67 -2.59 -9.61 5.65
CA TYR A 67 -1.63 -10.25 4.77
C TYR A 67 -0.26 -10.43 5.46
N LEU A 68 0.26 -9.38 6.11
CA LEU A 68 1.54 -9.41 6.80
C LEU A 68 1.56 -10.43 7.95
N GLU A 69 0.49 -10.44 8.77
CA GLU A 69 0.31 -11.43 9.83
C GLU A 69 0.33 -12.87 9.29
N LYS A 70 -0.31 -13.11 8.13
CA LYS A 70 -0.37 -14.43 7.52
C LYS A 70 1.00 -14.93 7.04
N ILE A 71 1.88 -14.02 6.60
CA ILE A 71 3.22 -14.37 6.14
C ILE A 71 4.30 -14.26 7.22
N GLY A 72 3.94 -13.77 8.42
CA GLY A 72 4.87 -13.54 9.52
C GLY A 72 5.90 -12.45 9.23
N ALA A 73 5.48 -11.41 8.49
CA ALA A 73 6.28 -10.24 8.16
C ALA A 73 5.96 -9.08 9.10
#